data_AF-A0A920QHK3-F1
#
_entry.id   AF-A0A920QHK3-F1
#
_cell.length_a   1.000
_cell.length_b   1.000
_cell.length_c   1.000
_cell.angle_alpha   90.00
_cell.angle_beta   90.00
_cell.angle_gamma   90.00
#
_symmetry.space_group_name_H-M   'P 1'
#
loop_
_entity.id
_entity.type
_entity.pdbx_description
1 polymer ?
#
loop_
_entity_poly.entity_id
_entity_poly.type
_entity_poly.pdbx_seq_one_letter_code
_entity_poly.pdbx_strand_id
1 'polypeptide(L)'
;MQKSDVRMRGFLKRTPVNTLLSLVKNHSHLLPAEDIPTFEASGRILAEDILSPANVPDFDRSAMDGYALNAEATFGATSYNPLMFKVVGQVTPGESYKGVLKPGEAISIMTGAPVPSGANAVLMAENAEFSNDHIQVLEAVPPGKHVGKVGEDIKKNQKLLQQGRCLRPQDIAVLASVGITNIKVVRKPEVKLLITGNELLKPGNSPAEFK
;
A
#
# COMPACT_ATOMS: atom_id res chain seq x y z
N MET A 1 28.43 14.01 -63.80
CA MET A 1 27.41 13.07 -63.27
C MET A 1 26.38 13.87 -62.48
N GLN A 2 25.19 14.12 -63.06
CA GLN A 2 24.10 14.78 -62.35
C GLN A 2 23.61 13.86 -61.22
N LYS A 3 23.69 14.32 -59.96
CA LYS A 3 23.05 13.67 -58.83
C LYS A 3 21.54 13.72 -59.07
N SER A 4 20.91 12.57 -59.22
CA SER A 4 19.45 12.46 -59.37
C SER A 4 18.78 13.08 -58.14
N ASP A 5 17.89 14.06 -58.37
CA ASP A 5 17.18 14.74 -57.31
C ASP A 5 16.20 13.77 -56.61
N VAL A 6 16.52 13.42 -55.36
CA VAL A 6 15.72 12.53 -54.51
C VAL A 6 14.59 13.29 -53.80
N ARG A 7 14.61 14.62 -53.82
CA ARG A 7 13.55 15.47 -53.29
C ARG A 7 12.39 15.33 -54.28
N MET A 8 11.16 15.07 -53.81
CA MET A 8 9.91 14.93 -54.59
C MET A 8 9.45 13.51 -55.00
N ARG A 9 10.17 12.43 -54.67
CA ARG A 9 9.56 11.09 -54.70
C ARG A 9 8.93 10.84 -53.33
N GLY A 10 7.61 11.02 -53.21
CA GLY A 10 6.89 10.59 -52.02
C GLY A 10 7.16 9.11 -51.67
N PHE A 11 6.66 8.61 -50.54
CA PHE A 11 6.87 7.21 -50.16
C PHE A 11 6.42 6.26 -51.28
N LEU A 12 7.38 5.60 -51.94
CA LEU A 12 7.16 4.68 -53.06
C LEU A 12 6.34 3.44 -52.65
N LYS A 13 6.30 3.14 -51.35
CA LYS A 13 5.54 2.05 -50.75
C LYS A 13 4.98 2.51 -49.41
N ARG A 14 3.73 2.15 -49.13
CA ARG A 14 3.05 2.42 -47.85
C ARG A 14 2.72 1.11 -47.16
N THR A 15 2.71 1.13 -45.84
CA THR A 15 2.43 -0.04 -44.99
C THR A 15 1.29 0.30 -44.05
N PRO A 16 0.29 -0.58 -43.86
CA PRO A 16 -0.75 -0.36 -42.86
C PRO A 16 -0.17 -0.22 -41.46
N VAL A 17 -0.76 0.66 -40.64
CA VAL A 17 -0.31 0.92 -39.25
C VAL A 17 -0.21 -0.37 -38.44
N ASN A 18 -1.19 -1.27 -38.55
CA ASN A 18 -1.18 -2.54 -37.82
C ASN A 18 0.02 -3.43 -38.19
N THR A 19 0.44 -3.43 -39.45
CA THR A 19 1.62 -4.17 -39.90
C THR A 19 2.88 -3.57 -39.29
N LEU A 20 2.99 -2.23 -39.27
CA LEU A 20 4.11 -1.55 -38.61
C LEU A 20 4.17 -1.84 -37.11
N LEU A 21 3.04 -1.76 -36.39
CA LEU A 21 2.97 -2.06 -34.97
C LEU A 21 3.37 -3.52 -34.67
N SER A 22 2.97 -4.46 -35.53
CA SER A 22 3.36 -5.86 -35.43
C SER A 22 4.87 -6.04 -35.62
N LEU A 23 5.46 -5.33 -36.59
CA LEU A 23 6.92 -5.33 -36.79
C LEU A 23 7.66 -4.78 -35.58
N VAL A 24 7.22 -3.64 -35.01
CA VAL A 24 7.82 -3.06 -33.81
C VAL A 24 7.74 -4.04 -32.64
N LYS A 25 6.57 -4.65 -32.42
CA LYS A 25 6.38 -5.62 -31.34
C LYS A 25 7.28 -6.84 -31.50
N ASN A 26 7.44 -7.37 -32.72
CA ASN A 26 8.26 -8.55 -32.99
C ASN A 26 9.77 -8.30 -32.86
N HIS A 27 10.21 -7.04 -32.96
CA HIS A 27 11.63 -6.66 -32.86
C HIS A 27 11.95 -5.91 -31.55
N SER A 28 10.99 -5.82 -30.62
CA SER A 28 11.19 -5.22 -29.31
C SER A 28 11.31 -6.33 -28.26
N HIS A 29 12.35 -6.29 -27.44
CA HIS A 29 12.57 -7.24 -26.36
C HIS A 29 12.51 -6.53 -25.02
N LEU A 30 12.06 -7.24 -23.99
CA LEU A 30 12.13 -6.74 -22.62
C LEU A 30 13.60 -6.54 -22.25
N LEU A 31 13.93 -5.37 -21.72
CA LEU A 31 15.26 -5.11 -21.20
C LEU A 31 15.50 -5.89 -19.91
N PRO A 32 16.76 -6.23 -19.59
CA PRO A 32 17.06 -6.91 -18.34
C PRO A 32 16.57 -6.12 -17.13
N ALA A 33 16.21 -6.84 -16.07
CA ALA A 33 15.85 -6.24 -14.81
C ALA A 33 17.08 -5.64 -14.11
N GLU A 34 16.86 -4.58 -13.34
CA GLU A 34 17.82 -4.01 -12.41
C GLU A 34 17.16 -3.88 -11.03
N ASP A 35 17.95 -4.05 -9.98
CA ASP A 35 17.52 -3.83 -8.60
C ASP A 35 17.72 -2.36 -8.26
N ILE A 36 16.67 -1.71 -7.74
CA ILE A 36 16.72 -0.31 -7.32
C ILE A 36 16.05 -0.15 -5.95
N PRO A 37 16.40 0.92 -5.22
CA PRO A 37 15.63 1.30 -4.04
C PRO A 37 14.17 1.60 -4.38
N THR A 38 13.26 1.12 -3.55
CA THR A 38 11.81 1.24 -3.75
C THR A 38 11.36 2.70 -3.86
N PHE A 39 12.00 3.61 -3.12
CA PHE A 39 11.69 5.05 -3.17
C PHE A 39 12.01 5.70 -4.52
N GLU A 40 12.90 5.12 -5.34
CA GLU A 40 13.23 5.60 -6.69
C GLU A 40 12.40 4.93 -7.78
N ALA A 41 11.51 4.00 -7.40
CA ALA A 41 10.84 3.14 -8.35
C ALA A 41 9.56 3.71 -8.96
N SER A 42 9.12 4.90 -8.53
CA SER A 42 7.96 5.57 -9.12
C SER A 42 8.18 5.82 -10.62
N GLY A 43 7.21 5.44 -11.45
CA GLY A 43 7.28 5.48 -12.91
C GLY A 43 8.13 4.37 -13.55
N ARG A 44 8.68 3.43 -12.77
CA ARG A 44 9.39 2.25 -13.30
C ARG A 44 8.40 1.11 -13.58
N ILE A 45 8.79 0.18 -14.44
CA ILE A 45 8.01 -1.02 -14.74
C ILE A 45 8.53 -2.16 -13.88
N LEU A 46 7.66 -2.80 -13.12
CA LEU A 46 8.01 -3.91 -12.23
C LEU A 46 8.42 -5.15 -13.03
N ALA A 47 9.55 -5.77 -12.66
CA ALA A 47 10.12 -6.90 -13.41
C ALA A 47 9.63 -8.28 -12.95
N GLU A 48 9.02 -8.39 -11.77
CA GLU A 48 8.50 -9.65 -11.22
C GLU A 48 7.30 -9.40 -10.30
N ASP A 49 6.48 -10.42 -10.04
CA ASP A 49 5.41 -10.30 -9.04
C ASP A 49 6.01 -10.06 -7.65
N ILE A 50 5.39 -9.18 -6.88
CA ILE A 50 5.77 -8.94 -5.48
C ILE A 50 4.75 -9.58 -4.56
N LEU A 51 5.24 -10.41 -3.64
CA LEU A 51 4.45 -11.00 -2.55
C LEU A 51 4.75 -10.27 -1.24
N SER A 52 3.74 -10.13 -0.38
CA SER A 52 3.94 -9.53 0.94
C SER A 52 4.81 -10.42 1.83
N PRO A 53 5.87 -9.90 2.47
CA PRO A 53 6.69 -10.66 3.41
C PRO A 53 6.01 -10.84 4.78
N ALA A 54 4.98 -10.03 5.08
CA ALA A 54 4.36 -9.93 6.40
C ALA A 54 2.82 -9.82 6.33
N ASN A 55 2.18 -10.04 7.48
CA ASN A 55 0.79 -9.67 7.69
C ASN A 55 0.71 -8.18 8.05
N VAL A 56 -0.36 -7.51 7.65
CA VAL A 56 -0.72 -6.16 8.10
C VAL A 56 -2.18 -6.18 8.53
N PRO A 57 -2.50 -5.89 9.81
CA PRO A 57 -1.54 -5.82 10.93
C PRO A 57 -0.89 -7.20 11.19
N ASP A 58 0.24 -7.22 11.91
CA ASP A 58 0.97 -8.44 12.30
C ASP A 58 0.50 -9.04 13.64
N PHE A 59 -0.30 -8.30 14.39
CA PHE A 59 -1.02 -8.72 15.60
C PHE A 59 -2.49 -8.26 15.55
N ASP A 60 -3.34 -8.83 16.39
CA ASP A 60 -4.71 -8.33 16.58
C ASP A 60 -4.63 -6.95 17.26
N ARG A 61 -5.10 -5.90 16.58
CA ARG A 61 -5.00 -4.51 17.03
C ARG A 61 -6.37 -3.93 17.41
N SER A 62 -6.39 -2.97 18.32
CA SER A 62 -7.60 -2.18 18.56
C SER A 62 -7.92 -1.31 17.35
N ALA A 63 -9.18 -1.31 16.92
CA ALA A 63 -9.69 -0.40 15.89
C ALA A 63 -10.25 0.92 16.46
N MET A 64 -10.38 1.02 17.80
CA MET A 64 -10.94 2.18 18.51
C MET A 64 -10.15 2.48 19.79
N ASP A 65 -10.31 3.68 20.33
CA ASP A 65 -9.91 3.97 21.71
C ASP A 65 -10.98 3.45 22.67
N GLY A 66 -10.59 2.83 23.78
CA GLY A 66 -11.55 2.27 24.72
C GLY A 66 -10.97 1.24 25.67
N TYR A 67 -11.68 0.12 25.82
CA TYR A 67 -11.40 -0.92 26.80
C TYR A 67 -11.39 -2.30 26.16
N ALA A 68 -10.22 -2.93 26.11
CA ALA A 68 -10.08 -4.32 25.74
C ALA A 68 -10.63 -5.21 26.85
N LEU A 69 -11.53 -6.12 26.49
CA LEU A 69 -12.22 -6.99 27.42
C LEU A 69 -12.52 -8.36 26.82
N ASN A 70 -12.91 -9.30 27.68
CA ASN A 70 -13.52 -10.55 27.24
C ASN A 70 -15.00 -10.30 26.89
N ALA A 71 -15.34 -10.46 25.61
CA ALA A 71 -16.67 -10.20 25.06
C ALA A 71 -17.76 -10.99 25.77
N GLU A 72 -17.52 -12.29 26.03
CA GLU A 72 -18.49 -13.18 26.66
C GLU A 72 -18.84 -12.73 28.08
N ALA A 73 -17.90 -12.10 28.80
CA ALA A 73 -18.14 -11.53 30.13
C ALA A 73 -19.10 -10.33 30.10
N THR A 74 -19.38 -9.74 28.93
CA THR A 74 -20.34 -8.63 28.78
C THR A 74 -21.77 -9.11 28.53
N PHE A 75 -21.99 -10.42 28.31
CA PHE A 75 -23.31 -10.93 27.97
C PHE A 75 -24.28 -10.73 29.14
N GLY A 76 -25.42 -10.08 28.86
CA GLY A 76 -26.38 -9.66 29.88
C GLY A 76 -26.23 -8.21 30.35
N ALA A 77 -25.19 -7.50 29.91
CA ALA A 77 -25.07 -6.06 30.09
C ALA A 77 -26.19 -5.33 29.32
N THR A 78 -26.90 -4.46 30.04
CA THR A 78 -27.89 -3.53 29.47
C THR A 78 -27.82 -2.21 30.24
N SER A 79 -28.44 -1.14 29.73
CA SER A 79 -28.54 0.13 30.45
C SER A 79 -29.26 0.01 31.81
N TYR A 80 -30.12 -1.00 31.98
CA TYR A 80 -30.82 -1.29 33.24
C TYR A 80 -30.09 -2.32 34.13
N ASN A 81 -29.07 -2.99 33.59
CA ASN A 81 -28.23 -3.97 34.28
C ASN A 81 -26.77 -3.79 33.82
N PRO A 82 -26.10 -2.69 34.22
CA PRO A 82 -24.73 -2.44 33.83
C PRO A 82 -23.80 -3.46 34.50
N LEU A 83 -22.88 -4.03 33.71
CA LEU A 83 -21.86 -4.93 34.24
C LEU A 83 -20.58 -4.14 34.57
N MET A 84 -20.05 -4.36 35.76
CA MET A 84 -18.84 -3.67 36.24
C MET A 84 -17.59 -4.46 35.83
N PHE A 85 -16.64 -3.78 35.19
CA PHE A 85 -15.33 -4.34 34.87
C PHE A 85 -14.24 -3.54 35.54
N LYS A 86 -13.30 -4.22 36.19
CA LYS A 86 -12.14 -3.56 36.81
C LYS A 86 -11.10 -3.23 35.76
N VAL A 87 -10.66 -1.97 35.68
CA VAL A 87 -9.56 -1.58 34.80
C VAL A 87 -8.23 -1.92 35.47
N VAL A 88 -7.49 -2.87 34.89
CA VAL A 88 -6.28 -3.46 35.49
C VAL A 88 -4.97 -3.01 34.81
N GLY A 89 -5.06 -2.13 33.81
CA GLY A 89 -3.90 -1.59 33.12
C GLY A 89 -4.27 -0.78 31.89
N GLN A 90 -3.23 -0.36 31.18
CA GLN A 90 -3.32 0.41 29.94
C GLN A 90 -2.34 -0.14 28.90
N VAL A 91 -2.69 -0.09 27.62
CA VAL A 91 -1.82 -0.39 26.49
C VAL A 91 -1.94 0.68 25.43
N THR A 92 -0.81 1.30 25.10
CA THR A 92 -0.68 2.28 24.01
C THR A 92 0.07 1.69 22.81
N PRO A 93 0.02 2.32 21.62
CA PRO A 93 0.74 1.81 20.45
C PRO A 93 2.24 1.71 20.71
N GLY A 94 2.82 0.55 20.40
CA GLY A 94 4.22 0.23 20.67
C GLY A 94 4.47 -0.48 22.01
N GLU A 95 3.44 -0.62 22.85
CA GLU A 95 3.49 -1.35 24.12
C GLU A 95 2.72 -2.68 24.03
N SER A 96 2.96 -3.56 25.01
CA SER A 96 2.20 -4.80 25.16
C SER A 96 1.93 -5.08 26.63
N TYR A 97 0.74 -5.60 26.93
CA TYR A 97 0.41 -6.09 28.26
C TYR A 97 0.95 -7.52 28.44
N LYS A 98 1.77 -7.73 29.48
CA LYS A 98 2.44 -9.03 29.71
C LYS A 98 1.57 -10.07 30.44
N GLY A 99 0.44 -9.65 31.01
CA GLY A 99 -0.49 -10.54 31.71
C GLY A 99 -1.56 -11.13 30.79
N VAL A 100 -2.42 -11.97 31.37
CA VAL A 100 -3.65 -12.45 30.74
C VAL A 100 -4.82 -11.78 31.44
N LEU A 101 -5.67 -11.11 30.66
CA LEU A 101 -6.88 -10.46 31.16
C LEU A 101 -7.89 -11.51 31.61
N LYS A 102 -8.43 -11.37 32.83
CA LYS A 102 -9.44 -12.29 33.35
C LYS A 102 -10.87 -11.79 33.03
N PRO A 103 -11.88 -12.69 33.04
CA PRO A 103 -13.28 -12.25 32.97
C PRO A 103 -13.62 -11.24 34.07
N GLY A 104 -14.32 -10.15 33.71
CA GLY A 104 -14.63 -9.05 34.63
C GLY A 104 -13.49 -8.02 34.79
N GLU A 105 -12.36 -8.20 34.10
CA GLU A 105 -11.30 -7.19 33.99
C GLU A 105 -11.31 -6.55 32.59
N ALA A 106 -10.84 -5.31 32.53
CA ALA A 106 -10.67 -4.55 31.31
C ALA A 106 -9.28 -3.88 31.29
N ILE A 107 -8.76 -3.62 30.10
CA ILE A 107 -7.54 -2.84 29.89
C ILE A 107 -7.88 -1.63 29.04
N SER A 108 -7.53 -0.44 29.51
CA SER A 108 -7.60 0.76 28.70
C SER A 108 -6.68 0.60 27.49
N ILE A 109 -7.20 0.75 26.28
CA ILE A 109 -6.48 0.49 25.04
C ILE A 109 -6.70 1.62 24.06
N MET A 110 -5.64 2.00 23.36
CA MET A 110 -5.71 2.99 22.28
C MET A 110 -5.74 2.32 20.92
N THR A 111 -6.25 3.05 19.92
CA THR A 111 -6.31 2.64 18.53
C THR A 111 -4.93 2.24 18.01
N GLY A 112 -4.85 1.08 17.37
CA GLY A 112 -3.61 0.51 16.85
C GLY A 112 -2.76 -0.25 17.88
N ALA A 113 -3.10 -0.19 19.17
CA ALA A 113 -2.40 -0.97 20.19
C ALA A 113 -2.74 -2.47 20.10
N PRO A 114 -1.80 -3.37 20.47
CA PRO A 114 -2.05 -4.81 20.49
C PRO A 114 -3.15 -5.19 21.50
N VAL A 115 -4.10 -6.01 21.06
CA VAL A 115 -5.14 -6.56 21.95
C VAL A 115 -4.49 -7.55 22.93
N PRO A 116 -4.61 -7.35 24.24
CA PRO A 116 -4.03 -8.22 25.26
C PRO A 116 -4.56 -9.65 25.21
N SER A 117 -3.75 -10.61 25.66
CA SER A 117 -4.22 -11.99 25.85
C SER A 117 -5.39 -12.03 26.84
N GLY A 118 -6.43 -12.81 26.54
CA GLY A 118 -7.67 -12.89 27.32
C GLY A 118 -8.76 -11.90 26.88
N ALA A 119 -8.40 -10.83 26.17
CA ALA A 119 -9.36 -9.97 25.48
C ALA A 119 -9.64 -10.48 24.05
N ASN A 120 -10.87 -10.31 23.60
CA ASN A 120 -11.28 -10.65 22.22
C ASN A 120 -12.22 -9.60 21.61
N ALA A 121 -12.50 -8.50 22.31
CA ALA A 121 -13.25 -7.35 21.81
C ALA A 121 -12.78 -6.05 22.48
N VAL A 122 -13.11 -4.92 21.85
CA VAL A 122 -12.88 -3.59 22.40
C VAL A 122 -14.20 -2.83 22.51
N LEU A 123 -14.55 -2.45 23.73
CA LEU A 123 -15.63 -1.50 24.02
C LEU A 123 -15.11 -0.09 23.80
N MET A 124 -15.81 0.72 23.01
CA MET A 124 -15.45 2.12 22.77
C MET A 124 -15.47 2.93 24.08
N ALA A 125 -14.54 3.88 24.24
CA ALA A 125 -14.46 4.72 25.43
C ALA A 125 -15.76 5.48 25.70
N GLU A 126 -16.44 5.92 24.64
CA GLU A 126 -17.71 6.66 24.70
C GLU A 126 -18.87 5.81 25.21
N ASN A 127 -18.75 4.48 25.15
CA ASN A 127 -19.78 3.53 25.58
C ASN A 127 -19.50 2.96 26.98
N ALA A 128 -18.56 3.55 27.72
CA ALA A 128 -18.15 3.13 29.04
C ALA A 128 -18.17 4.30 30.03
N GLU A 129 -18.85 4.14 31.16
CA GLU A 129 -18.77 5.11 32.26
C GLU A 129 -17.70 4.69 33.26
N PHE A 130 -16.66 5.50 33.41
CA PHE A 130 -15.56 5.20 34.33
C PHE A 130 -15.84 5.73 35.74
N SER A 131 -15.67 4.89 36.75
CA SER A 131 -15.82 5.24 38.17
C SER A 131 -14.97 4.33 39.06
N ASN A 132 -14.14 4.93 39.93
CA ASN A 132 -13.36 4.21 40.97
C ASN A 132 -12.65 2.94 40.45
N ASP A 133 -11.84 3.10 39.41
CA ASP A 133 -11.07 2.02 38.73
C ASP A 133 -11.91 0.96 38.01
N HIS A 134 -13.20 1.22 37.81
CA HIS A 134 -14.09 0.36 37.05
C HIS A 134 -14.73 1.10 35.89
N ILE A 135 -15.14 0.32 34.89
CA ILE A 135 -16.06 0.79 33.85
C ILE A 135 -17.42 0.10 34.02
N GLN A 136 -18.48 0.86 33.75
CA GLN A 136 -19.81 0.31 33.52
C GLN A 136 -19.97 -0.02 32.04
N VAL A 137 -20.19 -1.30 31.76
CA VAL A 137 -20.55 -1.79 30.43
C VAL A 137 -22.07 -1.81 30.33
N LEU A 138 -22.61 -0.95 29.48
CA LEU A 138 -24.05 -0.72 29.34
C LEU A 138 -24.68 -1.56 28.21
N GLU A 139 -23.88 -2.21 27.39
CA GLU A 139 -24.32 -3.08 26.30
C GLU A 139 -23.32 -4.21 26.09
N ALA A 140 -23.82 -5.40 25.78
CA ALA A 140 -22.98 -6.54 25.42
C ALA A 140 -22.17 -6.26 24.14
N VAL A 141 -20.88 -6.56 24.18
CA VAL A 141 -19.97 -6.42 23.04
C VAL A 141 -19.75 -7.80 22.41
N PRO A 142 -20.02 -7.99 21.10
CA PRO A 142 -19.81 -9.29 20.47
C PRO A 142 -18.31 -9.60 20.29
N PRO A 143 -17.90 -10.88 20.29
CA PRO A 143 -16.52 -11.28 20.03
C PRO A 143 -16.01 -10.72 18.70
N GLY A 144 -14.78 -10.19 18.70
CA GLY A 144 -14.14 -9.58 17.53
C GLY A 144 -14.55 -8.14 17.24
N LYS A 145 -15.51 -7.56 17.98
CA LYS A 145 -15.92 -6.17 17.75
C LYS A 145 -14.74 -5.22 18.00
N HIS A 146 -14.52 -4.33 17.04
CA HIS A 146 -13.44 -3.33 17.05
C HIS A 146 -12.03 -3.92 17.21
N VAL A 147 -11.84 -5.18 16.81
CA VAL A 147 -10.52 -5.81 16.73
C VAL A 147 -10.15 -5.98 15.27
N GLY A 148 -9.10 -5.28 14.84
CA GLY A 148 -8.48 -5.50 13.54
C GLY A 148 -7.64 -6.78 13.58
N LYS A 149 -7.99 -7.78 12.79
CA LYS A 149 -7.35 -9.11 12.85
C LYS A 149 -6.00 -9.13 12.14
N VAL A 150 -5.13 -10.05 12.57
CA VAL A 150 -3.86 -10.31 11.86
C VAL A 150 -4.11 -10.55 10.37
N GLY A 151 -3.44 -9.74 9.54
CA GLY A 151 -3.51 -9.83 8.09
C GLY A 151 -4.87 -9.46 7.48
N GLU A 152 -5.67 -8.65 8.19
CA GLU A 152 -6.93 -8.11 7.67
C GLU A 152 -6.72 -7.23 6.43
N ASP A 153 -5.68 -6.40 6.43
CA ASP A 153 -5.37 -5.52 5.29
C ASP A 153 -4.54 -6.28 4.23
N ILE A 154 -3.46 -6.94 4.68
CA ILE A 154 -2.53 -7.67 3.82
C ILE A 154 -2.12 -8.96 4.51
N LYS A 155 -2.23 -10.10 3.81
CA LYS A 155 -1.72 -11.38 4.31
C LYS A 155 -0.29 -11.63 3.85
N LYS A 156 0.50 -12.30 4.68
CA LYS A 156 1.79 -12.84 4.27
C LYS A 156 1.62 -13.73 3.04
N ASN A 157 2.52 -13.60 2.07
CA ASN A 157 2.50 -14.25 0.75
C ASN A 157 1.35 -13.82 -0.18
N GLN A 158 0.52 -12.84 0.21
CA GLN A 158 -0.43 -12.24 -0.71
C GLN A 158 0.32 -11.50 -1.82
N LYS A 159 -0.13 -11.65 -3.07
CA LYS A 159 0.40 -10.87 -4.19
C LYS A 159 0.01 -9.40 -4.03
N LEU A 160 0.99 -8.54 -3.85
CA LEU A 160 0.81 -7.09 -3.73
C LEU A 160 0.73 -6.45 -5.10
N LEU A 161 1.73 -6.72 -5.95
CA LEU A 161 1.87 -6.11 -7.27
C LEU A 161 2.22 -7.18 -8.30
N GLN A 162 1.71 -7.00 -9.51
CA GLN A 162 1.95 -7.90 -10.63
C GLN A 162 3.09 -7.38 -11.51
N GLN A 163 3.91 -8.28 -12.03
CA GLN A 163 4.91 -8.02 -13.07
C GLN A 163 4.32 -7.20 -14.22
N GLY A 164 5.10 -6.26 -14.75
CA GLY A 164 4.70 -5.39 -15.86
C GLY A 164 3.89 -4.17 -15.44
N ARG A 165 3.55 -4.05 -14.15
CA ARG A 165 2.90 -2.85 -13.61
C ARG A 165 3.83 -1.64 -13.71
N CYS A 166 3.28 -0.51 -14.18
CA CYS A 166 3.91 0.80 -14.00
C CYS A 166 3.66 1.30 -12.58
N LEU A 167 4.73 1.43 -11.80
CA LEU A 167 4.67 1.77 -10.38
C LEU A 167 4.27 3.24 -10.19
N ARG A 168 3.32 3.47 -9.28
CA ARG A 168 2.81 4.79 -8.90
C ARG A 168 3.15 5.09 -7.44
N PRO A 169 3.05 6.35 -6.96
CA PRO A 169 3.38 6.69 -5.57
C PRO A 169 2.70 5.82 -4.50
N GLN A 170 1.45 5.44 -4.70
CA GLN A 170 0.73 4.53 -3.78
C GLN A 170 1.29 3.10 -3.79
N ASP A 171 1.86 2.64 -4.90
CA ASP A 171 2.49 1.33 -4.96
C ASP A 171 3.78 1.35 -4.13
N ILE A 172 4.54 2.44 -4.21
CA ILE A 172 5.74 2.67 -3.39
C ILE A 172 5.36 2.69 -1.91
N ALA A 173 4.27 3.36 -1.54
CA ALA A 173 3.79 3.41 -0.15
C ALA A 173 3.42 2.02 0.39
N VAL A 174 2.72 1.20 -0.40
CA VAL A 174 2.37 -0.19 0.00
C VAL A 174 3.61 -1.06 0.15
N LEU A 175 4.58 -0.96 -0.76
CA LEU A 175 5.83 -1.71 -0.64
C LEU A 175 6.63 -1.31 0.60
N ALA A 176 6.73 0.00 0.84
CA ALA A 176 7.41 0.53 2.02
C ALA A 176 6.72 0.12 3.33
N SER A 177 5.38 0.11 3.37
CA SER A 177 4.63 -0.24 4.58
C SER A 177 4.79 -1.70 5.01
N VAL A 178 5.14 -2.59 4.08
CA VAL A 178 5.47 -4.00 4.36
C VAL A 178 6.98 -4.26 4.46
N GLY A 179 7.79 -3.19 4.49
CA GLY A 179 9.24 -3.29 4.70
C GLY A 179 10.06 -3.65 3.46
N ILE A 180 9.50 -3.57 2.24
CA ILE A 180 10.25 -3.81 1.01
C ILE A 180 11.04 -2.55 0.64
N THR A 181 12.37 -2.62 0.76
CA THR A 181 13.27 -1.48 0.50
C THR A 181 13.85 -1.49 -0.91
N ASN A 182 13.86 -2.64 -1.58
CA ASN A 182 14.46 -2.86 -2.89
C ASN A 182 13.55 -3.72 -3.75
N ILE A 183 13.47 -3.42 -5.05
CA ILE A 183 12.66 -4.17 -6.00
C ILE A 183 13.35 -4.27 -7.36
N LYS A 184 13.01 -5.33 -8.10
CA LYS A 184 13.45 -5.50 -9.48
C LYS A 184 12.52 -4.78 -10.44
N VAL A 185 13.09 -3.90 -11.24
CA VAL A 185 12.38 -3.17 -12.29
C VAL A 185 13.04 -3.39 -13.64
N VAL A 186 12.28 -3.27 -14.71
CA VAL A 186 12.83 -3.30 -16.06
C VAL A 186 13.73 -2.08 -16.25
N ARG A 187 14.97 -2.28 -16.74
CA ARG A 187 15.89 -1.19 -17.02
C ARG A 187 15.30 -0.19 -18.02
N LYS A 188 15.56 1.11 -17.83
CA LYS A 188 15.08 2.13 -18.77
C LYS A 188 15.74 1.97 -20.14
N PRO A 189 14.99 2.06 -21.26
CA PRO A 189 15.59 2.09 -22.58
C PRO A 189 16.39 3.38 -22.76
N GLU A 190 17.62 3.25 -23.27
CA GLU A 190 18.42 4.38 -23.70
C GLU A 190 18.05 4.74 -25.14
N VAL A 191 17.52 5.94 -25.34
CA VAL A 191 17.08 6.43 -26.65
C VAL A 191 17.94 7.62 -27.06
N LYS A 192 18.69 7.47 -28.16
CA LYS A 192 19.44 8.57 -28.78
C LYS A 192 18.55 9.25 -29.82
N LEU A 193 18.41 10.56 -29.71
CA LEU A 193 17.63 11.38 -30.66
C LEU A 193 18.59 12.11 -31.59
N LEU A 194 18.42 11.91 -32.90
CA LEU A 194 19.11 12.68 -33.93
C LEU A 194 18.09 13.56 -34.64
N ILE A 195 18.34 14.87 -34.63
CA ILE A 195 17.48 15.87 -35.26
C ILE A 195 18.24 16.43 -36.47
N THR A 196 17.60 16.47 -37.63
CA THR A 196 18.22 16.90 -38.89
C THR A 196 17.32 17.90 -39.61
N GLY A 197 17.90 19.00 -40.08
CA GLY A 197 17.20 20.06 -40.82
C GLY A 197 18.02 21.35 -40.76
N ASN A 198 18.27 21.97 -41.90
CA ASN A 198 19.07 23.21 -41.97
C ASN A 198 18.24 24.43 -41.52
N GLU A 199 16.92 24.29 -41.52
CA GLU A 199 15.93 25.25 -41.03
C GLU A 199 15.82 25.26 -39.51
N LEU A 200 16.41 24.27 -38.83
CA LEU A 200 16.27 24.12 -37.39
C LEU A 200 17.12 25.13 -36.63
N LEU A 201 16.47 25.84 -35.73
CA LEU A 201 17.12 26.75 -34.80
C LEU A 201 17.12 26.16 -33.40
N LYS A 202 18.14 26.51 -32.60
CA LYS A 202 18.13 26.16 -31.18
C LYS A 202 16.99 26.92 -30.47
N PRO A 203 16.34 26.33 -29.45
CA PRO A 203 15.34 27.01 -28.64
C PRO A 203 15.83 28.38 -28.16
N GLY A 204 14.95 29.39 -28.23
CA GLY A 204 15.26 30.77 -27.85
C GLY A 204 15.78 31.67 -28.97
N ASN A 205 16.07 31.14 -30.16
CA ASN A 205 16.40 31.98 -31.32
C ASN A 205 15.15 32.35 -32.12
N SER A 206 15.07 33.59 -32.57
CA SER A 206 14.06 34.02 -33.54
C SER A 206 14.40 33.52 -34.94
N PRO A 207 13.40 33.14 -35.75
CA PRO A 207 13.60 32.91 -37.17
C PRO A 207 14.20 34.16 -37.82
N ALA A 208 15.37 34.03 -38.44
CA ALA A 208 15.91 35.05 -39.33
C ALA A 208 15.39 34.81 -40.75
N GLU A 209 15.23 35.86 -41.56
CA GLU A 209 14.95 35.70 -42.99
C GLU A 209 16.00 34.80 -43.63
N PHE A 210 15.54 33.80 -44.39
CA PHE A 210 16.36 32.81 -45.06
C PHE A 210 17.47 33.50 -45.87
N LYS A 211 18.75 33.19 -45.59
CA LYS A 211 19.87 33.48 -46.50
C LYS A 211 20.03 32.35 -47.52
#